data_AF-A0A3B1IQ52-F1
#
_entry.id   AF-A0A3B1IQ52-F1
#
_cell.length_a   1.000
_cell.length_b   1.000
_cell.length_c   1.000
_cell.angle_alpha   90.00
_cell.angle_beta   90.00
_cell.angle_gamma   90.00
#
_symmetry.space_group_name_H-M   'P 1'
#
loop_
_entity.id
_entity.type
_entity.pdbx_description
1 polymer ?
#
loop_
_entity_poly.entity_id
_entity_poly.type
_entity_poly.pdbx_seq_one_letter_code
_entity_poly.pdbx_strand_id
1 'polypeptide(L)'
;MKMAPRWTLICAGLWMLLAPGRGQFPKEDQQRIVNLHNHHRSTVEPPAADMIHMKWSGELALIAKEYATKCIWEHNPDSQNIMGENLFITTGPLDIEKALSDWFMEHKHYSYDNNTCAENEMCGHYTQMVWAKTKEVGCGSHLCETVEALGFKNATLLVCNYLPLGNYMGQKPYQVGEQCSKCPDDLKNCVDQACDSTDRDELPSMMPTEWMTELYYTEMSSSGRPSASSLILVGLLASLLLL
;
A
#
# COMPACT_ATOMS: atom_id res chain seq x y z
N MET A 1 -44.74 26.58 46.01
CA MET A 1 -44.38 26.51 44.57
C MET A 1 -43.00 27.08 44.37
N LYS A 2 -42.02 26.24 43.99
CA LYS A 2 -40.96 26.48 42.99
C LYS A 2 -40.02 25.27 43.03
N MET A 3 -40.17 24.40 42.02
CA MET A 3 -39.32 23.24 41.79
C MET A 3 -37.94 23.70 41.31
N ALA A 4 -36.86 23.11 41.82
CA ALA A 4 -35.53 23.26 41.24
C ALA A 4 -35.35 22.22 40.11
N PRO A 5 -34.87 22.59 38.92
CA PRO A 5 -34.57 21.60 37.89
C PRO A 5 -33.21 20.95 38.14
N ARG A 6 -33.24 19.62 38.25
CA ARG A 6 -32.09 18.72 38.07
C ARG A 6 -31.55 18.91 36.65
N TRP A 7 -30.34 19.45 36.51
CA TRP A 7 -29.57 19.31 35.28
C TRP A 7 -28.66 18.09 35.41
N THR A 8 -29.21 16.94 35.02
CA THR A 8 -28.46 15.71 34.78
C THR A 8 -27.56 15.86 33.56
N LEU A 9 -26.26 15.70 33.80
CA LEU A 9 -25.26 15.03 32.95
C LEU A 9 -25.72 14.64 31.53
N ILE A 10 -25.41 15.44 30.51
CA ILE A 10 -25.23 14.94 29.14
C ILE A 10 -24.15 15.80 28.46
N CYS A 11 -22.88 15.39 28.53
CA CYS A 11 -21.80 15.92 27.68
C CYS A 11 -20.57 14.98 27.61
N ALA A 12 -20.75 13.66 27.78
CA ALA A 12 -19.64 12.70 27.74
C ALA A 12 -19.81 11.63 26.64
N GLY A 13 -20.49 11.97 25.55
CA GLY A 13 -20.94 10.98 24.56
C GLY A 13 -20.52 11.20 23.11
N LEU A 14 -19.75 12.25 22.78
CA LEU A 14 -19.47 12.59 21.38
C LEU A 14 -17.99 12.97 21.10
N TRP A 15 -17.06 12.36 21.84
CA TRP A 15 -15.62 12.52 21.61
C TRP A 15 -14.88 11.16 21.60
N MET A 16 -15.56 10.09 21.17
CA MET A 16 -14.96 8.77 20.96
C MET A 16 -15.32 8.20 19.58
N LEU A 17 -15.19 8.98 18.51
CA LEU A 17 -15.41 8.47 17.15
C LEU A 17 -14.35 8.90 16.12
N LEU A 18 -13.14 9.23 16.54
CA LEU A 18 -11.97 9.26 15.65
C LEU A 18 -10.75 8.73 16.41
N ALA A 19 -10.78 7.45 16.78
CA ALA A 19 -9.53 6.76 17.06
C ALA A 19 -8.82 6.59 15.70
N PRO A 20 -7.60 7.13 15.51
CA PRO A 20 -6.81 6.84 14.32
C PRO A 20 -6.65 5.31 14.18
N GLY A 21 -6.79 4.81 12.95
CA GLY A 21 -6.94 3.40 12.59
C GLY A 21 -6.06 2.46 13.40
N ARG A 22 -6.66 1.79 14.40
CA ARG A 22 -5.99 0.78 15.21
C ARG A 22 -5.63 -0.41 14.31
N GLY A 23 -4.34 -0.60 14.06
CA GLY A 23 -3.83 -1.81 13.42
C GLY A 23 -3.58 -1.76 11.91
N GLN A 24 -3.67 -0.58 11.27
CA GLN A 24 -3.11 -0.39 9.93
C GLN A 24 -1.59 -0.26 10.00
N PHE A 25 -0.90 -0.64 8.91
CA PHE A 25 0.53 -0.35 8.77
C PHE A 25 0.79 1.17 8.87
N PRO A 26 1.89 1.61 9.50
CA PRO A 26 2.37 2.98 9.39
C PRO A 26 2.51 3.40 7.93
N LYS A 27 2.31 4.69 7.62
CA LYS A 27 2.44 5.20 6.24
C LYS A 27 3.78 4.86 5.58
N GLU A 28 4.85 4.82 6.36
CA GLU A 28 6.17 4.41 5.88
C GLU A 28 6.15 2.96 5.37
N ASP A 29 5.54 2.04 6.11
CA ASP A 29 5.42 0.63 5.71
C ASP A 29 4.47 0.45 4.52
N GLN A 30 3.38 1.23 4.46
CA GLN A 30 2.48 1.26 3.29
C GLN A 30 3.27 1.63 2.02
N GLN A 31 4.08 2.70 2.10
CA GLN A 31 4.91 3.13 0.99
C GLN A 31 6.01 2.11 0.68
N ARG A 32 6.62 1.50 1.69
CA ARG A 32 7.63 0.45 1.52
C ARG A 32 7.06 -0.74 0.74
N ILE A 33 5.87 -1.21 1.11
CA ILE A 33 5.17 -2.30 0.42
C ILE A 33 4.95 -1.94 -1.05
N VAL A 34 4.39 -0.77 -1.34
CA VAL A 34 4.14 -0.32 -2.74
C VAL A 34 5.44 -0.20 -3.52
N ASN A 35 6.48 0.41 -2.93
CA ASN A 35 7.78 0.58 -3.59
C ASN A 35 8.43 -0.75 -3.93
N LEU A 36 8.38 -1.74 -3.03
CA LEU A 36 8.91 -3.08 -3.28
C LEU A 36 8.14 -3.79 -4.40
N HIS A 37 6.81 -3.68 -4.42
CA HIS A 37 6.01 -4.21 -5.53
C HIS A 37 6.40 -3.55 -6.85
N ASN A 38 6.45 -2.22 -6.91
CA ASN A 38 6.78 -1.51 -8.14
C ASN A 38 8.23 -1.76 -8.61
N HIS A 39 9.17 -1.87 -7.68
CA HIS A 39 10.53 -2.29 -7.98
C HIS A 39 10.54 -3.67 -8.67
N HIS A 40 9.91 -4.67 -8.07
CA HIS A 40 9.84 -6.01 -8.65
C HIS A 40 9.11 -6.04 -10.00
N ARG A 41 8.05 -5.23 -10.16
CA ARG A 41 7.29 -5.07 -11.42
C ARG A 41 8.14 -4.43 -12.52
N SER A 42 9.04 -3.51 -12.19
CA SER A 42 9.95 -2.88 -13.15
C SER A 42 11.08 -3.81 -13.63
N THR A 43 11.47 -4.79 -12.80
CA THR A 43 12.64 -5.65 -13.04
C THR A 43 12.26 -7.05 -13.54
N VAL A 44 11.04 -7.25 -14.03
CA VAL A 44 10.63 -8.58 -14.54
C VAL A 44 11.38 -8.95 -15.80
N GLU A 45 11.69 -10.24 -15.92
CA GLU A 45 12.28 -10.83 -17.11
C GLU A 45 11.40 -11.99 -17.60
N PRO A 46 10.96 -11.98 -18.88
CA PRO A 46 11.19 -10.94 -19.89
C PRO A 46 10.48 -9.59 -19.59
N PRO A 47 10.90 -8.47 -20.20
CA PRO A 47 10.32 -7.15 -19.91
C PRO A 47 8.84 -7.06 -20.26
N ALA A 48 8.08 -6.34 -19.43
CA ALA A 48 6.63 -6.16 -19.57
C ALA A 48 6.28 -4.85 -20.28
N ALA A 49 5.47 -4.92 -21.32
CA ALA A 49 5.03 -3.78 -22.12
C ALA A 49 3.85 -3.01 -21.52
N ASP A 50 3.04 -3.66 -20.67
CA ASP A 50 1.74 -3.20 -20.19
C ASP A 50 1.64 -3.14 -18.66
N MET A 51 2.77 -3.24 -17.95
CA MET A 51 2.82 -3.26 -16.49
C MET A 51 2.29 -1.96 -15.90
N ILE A 52 1.24 -2.02 -15.07
CA ILE A 52 0.67 -0.82 -14.44
C ILE A 52 1.41 -0.49 -13.14
N HIS A 53 1.63 0.79 -12.87
CA HIS A 53 2.19 1.25 -11.61
C HIS A 53 1.18 1.04 -10.47
N MET A 54 1.59 0.32 -9.43
CA MET A 54 0.73 -0.10 -8.33
C MET A 54 0.63 1.00 -7.27
N LYS A 55 -0.56 1.16 -6.67
CA LYS A 55 -0.85 2.15 -5.62
C LYS A 55 -1.37 1.46 -4.35
N TRP A 56 -1.25 2.15 -3.22
CA TRP A 56 -1.80 1.66 -1.95
C TRP A 56 -3.32 1.85 -1.92
N SER A 57 -4.04 0.84 -1.43
CA SER A 57 -5.48 0.91 -1.16
C SER A 57 -5.76 0.69 0.31
N GLY A 58 -6.29 1.72 0.98
CA GLY A 58 -6.69 1.66 2.38
C GLY A 58 -7.84 0.69 2.62
N GLU A 59 -8.75 0.53 1.65
CA GLU A 59 -9.88 -0.40 1.73
C GLU A 59 -9.40 -1.85 1.69
N LEU A 60 -8.51 -2.20 0.75
CA LEU A 60 -7.91 -3.54 0.69
C LEU A 60 -7.10 -3.86 1.95
N ALA A 61 -6.40 -2.87 2.52
CA ALA A 61 -5.63 -3.02 3.73
C ALA A 61 -6.49 -3.29 4.97
N LEU A 62 -7.67 -2.67 5.06
CA LEU A 62 -8.64 -2.94 6.12
C LEU A 62 -9.13 -4.39 6.06
N ILE A 63 -9.49 -4.86 4.86
CA ILE A 63 -9.95 -6.24 4.64
C ILE A 63 -8.84 -7.25 4.99
N ALA A 64 -7.61 -6.99 4.51
CA ALA A 64 -6.45 -7.82 4.78
C ALA A 64 -6.14 -7.90 6.27
N LYS A 65 -6.20 -6.75 6.98
CA LYS A 65 -5.98 -6.69 8.42
C LYS A 65 -7.04 -7.47 9.19
N GLU A 66 -8.32 -7.27 8.85
CA GLU A 66 -9.42 -7.99 9.50
C GLU A 66 -9.24 -9.50 9.34
N TYR A 67 -8.91 -9.96 8.13
CA TYR A 67 -8.69 -11.37 7.88
C TYR A 67 -7.47 -11.93 8.62
N ALA A 68 -6.34 -11.20 8.66
CA ALA A 68 -5.14 -11.63 9.39
C ALA A 68 -5.42 -11.90 10.89
N THR A 69 -6.37 -11.21 11.51
CA THR A 69 -6.73 -11.43 12.92
C THR A 69 -7.40 -12.77 13.20
N LYS A 70 -7.91 -13.45 12.16
CA LYS A 70 -8.51 -14.78 12.30
C LYS A 70 -7.46 -15.86 12.56
N CYS A 71 -6.18 -15.60 12.26
CA CYS A 71 -5.08 -16.54 12.46
C CYS A 71 -5.26 -17.90 11.76
N ILE A 72 -5.86 -17.87 10.57
CA ILE A 72 -6.11 -19.04 9.73
C ILE A 72 -5.12 -19.01 8.56
N TRP A 73 -4.36 -20.08 8.35
CA TRP A 73 -3.48 -20.24 7.19
C TRP A 73 -4.24 -20.76 5.96
N GLU A 74 -5.23 -19.99 5.51
CA GLU A 74 -6.03 -20.28 4.30
C GLU A 74 -6.46 -18.98 3.65
N HIS A 75 -6.69 -19.00 2.33
CA HIS A 75 -7.18 -17.84 1.61
C HIS A 75 -8.57 -17.40 2.07
N ASN A 76 -8.83 -16.09 2.10
CA ASN A 76 -10.09 -15.54 2.57
C ASN A 76 -11.29 -15.98 1.71
N PRO A 77 -12.19 -16.85 2.22
CA PRO A 77 -13.28 -17.41 1.44
C PRO A 77 -14.29 -16.35 1.00
N ASP A 78 -14.45 -15.28 1.78
CA ASP A 78 -15.42 -14.21 1.51
C ASP A 78 -14.98 -13.28 0.37
N SER A 79 -13.70 -13.32 0.01
CA SER A 79 -13.10 -12.47 -1.03
C SER A 79 -12.70 -13.24 -2.29
N GLN A 80 -12.96 -14.54 -2.32
CA GLN A 80 -12.67 -15.40 -3.47
C GLN A 80 -13.35 -14.86 -4.73
N ASN A 81 -12.58 -14.71 -5.81
CA ASN A 81 -12.99 -14.14 -7.10
C ASN A 81 -13.35 -12.64 -7.10
N ILE A 82 -13.17 -11.94 -5.97
CA ILE A 82 -13.40 -10.49 -5.87
C ILE A 82 -12.07 -9.74 -5.95
N MET A 83 -11.05 -10.24 -5.26
CA MET A 83 -9.70 -9.69 -5.22
C MET A 83 -8.66 -10.82 -5.24
N GLY A 84 -7.42 -10.47 -5.61
CA GLY A 84 -6.29 -11.38 -5.42
C GLY A 84 -5.82 -11.34 -3.96
N GLU A 85 -5.11 -12.36 -3.51
CA GLU A 85 -4.59 -12.44 -2.15
C GLU A 85 -3.25 -13.19 -2.12
N ASN A 86 -2.27 -12.64 -1.41
CA ASN A 86 -1.03 -13.35 -1.03
C ASN A 86 -0.95 -13.45 0.49
N LEU A 87 -0.51 -14.61 0.98
CA LEU A 87 -0.30 -14.89 2.40
C LEU A 87 1.18 -15.14 2.70
N PHE A 88 1.64 -14.66 3.85
CA PHE A 88 2.98 -14.93 4.35
C PHE A 88 2.94 -15.17 5.85
N ILE A 89 3.77 -16.09 6.33
CA ILE A 89 3.86 -16.40 7.76
C ILE A 89 5.31 -16.52 8.20
N THR A 90 5.61 -15.93 9.35
CA THR A 90 6.92 -16.03 10.00
C THR A 90 6.78 -16.16 11.51
N THR A 91 7.73 -16.79 12.18
CA THR A 91 7.81 -16.76 13.64
C THR A 91 8.43 -15.44 14.10
N GLY A 92 7.84 -14.79 15.11
CA GLY A 92 8.32 -13.50 15.59
C GLY A 92 7.87 -12.31 14.72
N PRO A 93 8.60 -11.17 14.79
CA PRO A 93 8.24 -9.95 14.09
C PRO A 93 8.21 -10.12 12.56
N LEU A 94 7.30 -9.39 11.90
CA LEU A 94 7.24 -9.34 10.44
C LEU A 94 8.42 -8.54 9.87
N ASP A 95 9.12 -9.15 8.92
CA ASP A 95 10.02 -8.48 8.00
C ASP A 95 9.31 -8.35 6.64
N ILE A 96 8.93 -7.13 6.27
CA ILE A 96 8.19 -6.83 5.03
C ILE A 96 9.05 -7.12 3.81
N GLU A 97 10.34 -6.76 3.84
CA GLU A 97 11.24 -6.96 2.71
C GLU A 97 11.44 -8.45 2.44
N LYS A 98 11.65 -9.22 3.51
CA LYS A 98 11.74 -10.67 3.39
C LYS A 98 10.46 -11.28 2.81
N ALA A 99 9.29 -10.89 3.32
CA ALA A 99 8.01 -11.46 2.88
C ALA A 99 7.76 -11.24 1.38
N LEU A 100 7.95 -10.00 0.90
CA LEU A 100 7.75 -9.66 -0.51
C LEU A 100 8.84 -10.27 -1.39
N SER A 101 10.08 -10.35 -0.91
CA SER A 101 11.17 -11.02 -1.60
C SER A 101 10.91 -12.51 -1.76
N ASP A 102 10.47 -13.20 -0.70
CA ASP A 102 10.13 -14.64 -0.77
C ASP A 102 9.03 -14.91 -1.80
N TRP A 103 7.96 -14.10 -1.82
CA TRP A 103 6.92 -14.18 -2.85
C TRP A 103 7.46 -13.94 -4.26
N PHE A 104 8.30 -12.92 -4.45
CA PHE A 104 8.88 -12.63 -5.76
C PHE A 104 9.81 -13.76 -6.24
N MET A 105 10.58 -14.35 -5.33
CA MET A 105 11.60 -15.36 -5.63
C MET A 105 11.04 -16.66 -6.20
N GLU A 106 9.73 -16.90 -6.09
CA GLU A 106 9.02 -17.93 -6.83
C GLU A 106 9.22 -17.82 -8.35
N HIS A 107 9.60 -16.64 -8.87
CA HIS A 107 9.96 -16.44 -10.29
C HIS A 107 11.01 -17.44 -10.79
N LYS A 108 11.87 -17.96 -9.90
CA LYS A 108 12.89 -18.96 -10.22
C LYS A 108 12.31 -20.31 -10.68
N HIS A 109 11.06 -20.57 -10.29
CA HIS A 109 10.33 -21.80 -10.59
C HIS A 109 9.27 -21.60 -11.68
N TYR A 110 9.07 -20.36 -12.12
CA TYR A 110 8.07 -20.01 -13.13
C TYR A 110 8.68 -19.86 -14.53
N SER A 111 8.15 -20.60 -15.50
CA SER A 111 8.49 -20.43 -16.92
C SER A 111 7.44 -19.55 -17.59
N TYR A 112 7.86 -18.34 -17.99
CA TYR A 112 6.99 -17.39 -18.67
C TYR A 112 6.52 -17.91 -20.05
N ASP A 113 7.42 -18.54 -20.81
CA ASP A 113 7.12 -19.01 -22.18
C ASP A 113 5.97 -20.02 -22.19
N ASN A 114 6.02 -20.98 -21.29
CA ASN A 114 5.04 -22.06 -21.17
C ASN A 114 3.87 -21.71 -20.26
N ASN A 115 3.95 -20.61 -19.49
CA ASN A 115 3.01 -20.26 -18.42
C ASN A 115 2.84 -21.40 -17.40
N THR A 116 3.96 -21.97 -16.95
CA THR A 116 3.98 -23.13 -16.05
C THR A 116 4.86 -22.88 -14.84
N CYS A 117 4.41 -23.37 -13.69
CA CYS A 117 5.23 -23.51 -12.49
C CYS A 117 5.90 -24.89 -12.49
N ALA A 118 7.13 -24.98 -11.96
CA ALA A 118 7.80 -26.25 -11.77
C ALA A 118 7.01 -27.19 -10.85
N GLU A 119 7.19 -28.50 -11.04
CA GLU A 119 6.46 -29.51 -10.27
C GLU A 119 6.81 -29.39 -8.77
N ASN A 120 5.78 -29.44 -7.91
CA ASN A 120 5.88 -29.28 -6.45
C ASN A 120 6.36 -27.91 -5.97
N GLU A 121 6.39 -26.89 -6.83
CA GLU A 121 6.73 -25.51 -6.47
C GLU A 121 5.49 -24.60 -6.45
N MET A 122 5.63 -23.43 -5.85
CA MET A 122 4.61 -22.37 -5.85
C MET A 122 5.08 -21.21 -6.71
N CYS A 123 4.17 -20.66 -7.52
CA CYS A 123 4.43 -19.49 -8.36
C CYS A 123 3.33 -18.43 -8.29
N GLY A 124 2.25 -18.72 -7.55
CA GLY A 124 1.06 -17.88 -7.51
C GLY A 124 1.29 -16.53 -6.83
N HIS A 125 2.20 -16.48 -5.84
CA HIS A 125 2.52 -15.23 -5.17
C HIS A 125 3.30 -14.32 -6.11
N TYR A 126 4.31 -14.87 -6.80
CA TYR A 126 5.06 -14.13 -7.82
C TYR A 126 4.12 -13.60 -8.91
N THR A 127 3.32 -14.47 -9.54
CA THR A 127 2.48 -14.04 -10.67
C THR A 127 1.47 -12.98 -10.25
N GLN A 128 0.97 -12.99 -9.02
CA GLN A 128 0.09 -11.93 -8.51
C GLN A 128 0.85 -10.61 -8.30
N MET A 129 2.05 -10.63 -7.73
CA MET A 129 2.86 -9.42 -7.54
C MET A 129 3.15 -8.72 -8.87
N VAL A 130 3.44 -9.50 -9.92
CA VAL A 130 3.77 -8.99 -11.26
C VAL A 130 2.59 -9.00 -12.23
N TRP A 131 1.36 -9.11 -11.73
CA TRP A 131 0.19 -9.08 -12.59
C TRP A 131 -0.04 -7.67 -13.15
N ALA A 132 0.19 -7.47 -14.45
CA ALA A 132 0.22 -6.16 -15.10
C ALA A 132 -1.04 -5.33 -14.83
N LYS A 133 -2.21 -5.97 -14.88
CA LYS A 133 -3.51 -5.29 -14.71
C LYS A 133 -3.86 -4.94 -13.27
N THR A 134 -3.19 -5.53 -12.28
CA THR A 134 -3.41 -5.20 -10.86
C THR A 134 -2.89 -3.79 -10.61
N LYS A 135 -3.77 -2.90 -10.13
CA LYS A 135 -3.49 -1.48 -9.93
C LYS A 135 -3.26 -1.13 -8.47
N GLU A 136 -3.84 -1.89 -7.56
CA GLU A 136 -3.89 -1.55 -6.15
C GLU A 136 -3.49 -2.75 -5.28
N VAL A 137 -2.80 -2.45 -4.18
CA VAL A 137 -2.51 -3.40 -3.11
C VAL A 137 -2.84 -2.78 -1.76
N GLY A 138 -3.36 -3.61 -0.84
CA GLY A 138 -3.49 -3.23 0.55
C GLY A 138 -3.22 -4.43 1.45
N CYS A 139 -2.39 -4.23 2.47
CA CYS A 139 -1.92 -5.32 3.33
C CYS A 139 -2.25 -5.07 4.80
N GLY A 140 -2.33 -6.16 5.55
CA GLY A 140 -2.47 -6.16 7.00
C GLY A 140 -1.81 -7.38 7.61
N SER A 141 -1.28 -7.24 8.82
CA SER A 141 -0.63 -8.33 9.54
C SER A 141 -1.15 -8.50 10.96
N HIS A 142 -1.01 -9.69 11.54
CA HIS A 142 -1.38 -9.97 12.92
C HIS A 142 -0.44 -11.00 13.55
N LEU A 143 -0.02 -10.74 14.80
CA LEU A 143 0.75 -11.70 15.59
C LEU A 143 -0.23 -12.67 16.27
N CYS A 144 -0.22 -13.92 15.82
CA CYS A 144 -1.06 -15.00 16.28
C CYS A 144 -0.37 -15.79 17.39
N GLU A 145 -1.07 -16.00 18.51
CA GLU A 145 -0.60 -16.91 19.57
C GLU A 145 -0.47 -18.34 19.05
N THR A 146 -1.42 -18.76 18.20
CA THR A 146 -1.40 -20.01 17.44
C THR A 146 -2.00 -19.76 16.07
N VAL A 147 -1.38 -20.27 15.02
CA VAL A 147 -1.94 -20.27 13.67
C VAL A 147 -2.58 -21.62 13.38
N GLU A 148 -3.86 -21.60 13.03
CA GLU A 148 -4.65 -22.78 12.68
C GLU A 148 -4.02 -23.51 11.47
N ALA A 149 -4.23 -24.83 11.38
CA ALA A 149 -3.65 -25.76 10.40
C ALA A 149 -2.12 -26.00 10.49
N LEU A 150 -1.31 -25.00 10.85
CA LEU A 150 0.15 -25.13 10.90
C LEU A 150 0.70 -25.41 12.31
N GLY A 151 -0.04 -25.07 13.36
CA GLY A 151 0.38 -25.29 14.75
C GLY A 151 1.56 -24.42 15.20
N PHE A 152 1.97 -23.44 14.39
CA PHE A 152 2.97 -22.46 14.78
C PHE A 152 2.45 -21.59 15.93
N LYS A 153 3.34 -21.34 16.91
CA LYS A 153 3.07 -20.46 18.04
C LYS A 153 3.80 -19.15 17.87
N ASN A 154 3.18 -18.04 18.30
CA ASN A 154 3.76 -16.70 18.22
C ASN A 154 4.26 -16.36 16.80
N ALA A 155 3.40 -16.58 15.82
CA ALA A 155 3.71 -16.36 14.41
C ALA A 155 2.93 -15.15 13.88
N THR A 156 3.59 -14.33 13.06
CA THR A 156 2.95 -13.21 12.39
C THR A 156 2.43 -13.67 11.04
N LEU A 157 1.13 -13.53 10.83
CA LEU A 157 0.45 -13.72 9.54
C LEU A 157 0.35 -12.36 8.83
N LEU A 158 0.83 -12.28 7.59
CA LEU A 158 0.66 -11.16 6.68
C LEU A 158 -0.30 -11.57 5.57
N VAL A 159 -1.27 -10.70 5.29
CA VAL A 159 -2.22 -10.79 4.18
C VAL A 159 -2.05 -9.56 3.30
N CYS A 160 -1.97 -9.73 1.99
CA CYS A 160 -2.00 -8.64 1.01
C CYS A 160 -3.09 -8.92 -0.03
N ASN A 161 -4.02 -7.98 -0.19
CA ASN A 161 -5.09 -8.05 -1.16
C ASN A 161 -4.79 -7.18 -2.38
N TYR A 162 -5.23 -7.61 -3.56
CA TYR A 162 -4.90 -7.02 -4.85
C TYR A 162 -6.14 -6.74 -5.70
N LEU A 163 -6.21 -5.54 -6.30
CA LEU A 163 -7.32 -5.17 -7.17
C LEU A 163 -6.84 -4.47 -8.47
N PRO A 164 -7.39 -4.81 -9.65
CA PRO A 164 -8.15 -6.03 -9.96
C PRO A 164 -7.40 -7.31 -9.57
N LEU A 165 -8.12 -8.41 -9.35
CA LEU A 165 -7.50 -9.71 -9.09
C LEU A 165 -6.62 -10.18 -10.26
N GLY A 166 -5.53 -10.87 -9.93
CA GLY A 166 -4.66 -11.51 -10.90
C GLY A 166 -4.92 -13.01 -11.06
N ASN A 167 -3.91 -13.73 -11.51
CA ASN A 167 -3.85 -15.20 -11.56
C ASN A 167 -5.03 -15.87 -12.28
N TYR A 168 -5.53 -15.25 -13.35
CA TYR A 168 -6.55 -15.86 -14.19
C TYR A 168 -6.00 -17.14 -14.85
N MET A 169 -6.74 -18.24 -14.69
CA MET A 169 -6.38 -19.54 -15.22
C MET A 169 -6.05 -19.48 -16.72
N GLY A 170 -4.87 -19.97 -17.10
CA GLY A 170 -4.39 -20.01 -18.47
C GLY A 170 -3.86 -18.68 -19.03
N GLN A 171 -3.87 -17.60 -18.25
CA GLN A 171 -3.33 -16.29 -18.66
C GLN A 171 -1.93 -16.07 -18.07
N LYS A 172 -1.11 -15.31 -18.80
CA LYS A 172 0.21 -14.85 -18.34
C LYS A 172 0.06 -13.57 -17.51
N PRO A 173 1.00 -13.29 -16.59
CA PRO A 173 0.87 -12.14 -15.69
C PRO A 173 0.97 -10.77 -16.38
N TYR A 174 1.64 -10.69 -17.52
CA TYR A 174 1.83 -9.45 -18.28
C TYR A 174 2.00 -9.76 -19.78
N GLN A 175 2.19 -8.74 -20.60
CA GLN A 175 2.53 -8.88 -22.02
C GLN A 175 4.01 -8.55 -22.25
N VAL A 176 4.74 -9.43 -22.96
CA VAL A 176 6.15 -9.15 -23.30
C VAL A 176 6.26 -8.02 -24.31
N GLY A 177 7.22 -7.14 -24.08
CA GLY A 177 7.68 -6.13 -25.03
C GLY A 177 8.53 -5.08 -24.35
N GLU A 178 8.91 -4.06 -25.12
CA GLU A 178 9.58 -2.88 -24.55
C GLU A 178 8.71 -2.26 -23.45
N GLN A 179 9.33 -1.88 -22.34
CA GLN A 179 8.64 -1.33 -21.19
C GLN A 179 7.79 -0.12 -21.59
N CYS A 180 6.57 -0.06 -21.06
CA CYS A 180 5.58 0.96 -21.37
C CYS A 180 5.12 1.04 -22.85
N SER A 181 5.55 0.15 -23.75
CA SER A 181 5.16 0.20 -25.17
C SER A 181 3.69 -0.14 -25.44
N LYS A 182 2.98 -0.68 -24.45
CA LYS A 182 1.56 -1.06 -24.53
C LYS A 182 0.76 -0.57 -23.33
N CYS A 183 1.10 0.62 -22.82
CA CYS A 183 0.31 1.24 -21.78
C CYS A 183 -1.13 1.52 -22.23
N PRO A 184 -2.12 1.32 -21.34
CA PRO A 184 -3.50 1.75 -21.59
C PRO A 184 -3.60 3.25 -21.91
N ASP A 185 -4.63 3.64 -22.67
CA ASP A 185 -4.83 5.05 -23.07
C ASP A 185 -5.04 6.01 -21.89
N ASP A 186 -5.53 5.51 -20.75
CA ASP A 186 -5.71 6.26 -19.51
C ASP A 186 -4.42 6.33 -18.65
N LEU A 187 -3.35 5.62 -19.03
CA LEU A 187 -2.10 5.48 -18.27
C LEU A 187 -0.87 5.68 -19.17
N LYS A 188 -0.84 6.75 -19.96
CA LYS A 188 0.18 6.96 -21.01
C LYS A 188 1.58 7.26 -20.49
N ASN A 189 1.73 7.63 -19.22
CA ASN A 189 3.02 7.98 -18.67
C ASN A 189 3.82 6.74 -18.26
N CYS A 190 5.12 6.79 -18.46
CA CYS A 190 6.04 5.75 -18.04
C CYS A 190 6.82 6.23 -16.81
N VAL A 191 6.47 5.69 -15.64
CA VAL A 191 7.12 5.98 -14.35
C VAL A 191 7.73 4.68 -13.87
N ASP A 192 9.03 4.70 -13.58
CA ASP A 192 9.77 3.52 -13.11
C ASP A 192 9.50 2.26 -13.97
N GLN A 193 9.47 2.43 -15.29
CA GLN A 193 9.24 1.37 -16.28
C GLN A 193 7.83 0.73 -16.21
N ALA A 194 6.87 1.42 -15.59
CA ALA A 194 5.46 1.02 -15.52
C ALA A 194 4.51 2.16 -15.96
N CYS A 195 3.31 1.78 -16.41
CA CYS A 195 2.26 2.65 -16.90
C CYS A 195 1.56 3.38 -15.74
N ASP A 196 1.54 4.71 -15.75
CA ASP A 196 0.84 5.53 -14.77
C ASP A 196 0.00 6.62 -15.45
N SER A 197 -1.03 7.05 -14.73
CA SER A 197 -1.89 8.20 -15.00
C SER A 197 -1.21 9.54 -14.76
N THR A 198 -0.17 9.61 -13.91
CA THR A 198 0.41 10.89 -13.50
C THR A 198 1.15 11.54 -14.66
N ASP A 199 0.54 12.54 -15.27
CA ASP A 199 1.28 13.55 -16.02
C ASP A 199 2.26 14.18 -15.03
N ARG A 200 3.55 14.16 -15.33
CA ARG A 200 4.57 14.82 -14.49
C ARG A 200 4.34 16.33 -14.33
N ASP A 201 3.33 16.89 -14.99
CA ASP A 201 2.90 18.29 -14.92
C ASP A 201 1.77 18.56 -13.90
N GLU A 202 1.15 17.54 -13.30
CA GLU A 202 0.20 17.69 -12.18
C GLU A 202 0.73 16.96 -10.93
N LEU A 203 1.95 17.30 -10.50
CA LEU A 203 2.22 17.28 -9.06
C LEU A 203 1.25 18.32 -8.45
N PRO A 204 0.35 17.96 -7.53
CA PRO A 204 -0.51 18.95 -6.92
C PRO A 204 0.39 20.02 -6.32
N SER A 205 0.15 21.28 -6.69
CA SER A 205 0.64 22.47 -6.01
C SER A 205 0.05 22.57 -4.58
N MET A 206 -0.10 21.45 -3.88
CA MET A 206 -0.48 21.33 -2.48
C MET A 206 0.63 21.79 -1.54
N MET A 207 1.33 22.85 -1.90
CA MET A 207 1.61 23.91 -0.94
C MET A 207 1.28 25.21 -1.66
N PRO A 208 0.08 25.79 -1.50
CA PRO A 208 -0.16 27.13 -1.99
C PRO A 208 0.89 28.05 -1.38
N THR A 209 1.80 28.59 -2.19
CA THR A 209 2.73 29.64 -1.75
C THR A 209 1.99 30.79 -1.06
N GLU A 210 0.71 30.97 -1.38
CA GLU A 210 -0.22 31.89 -0.73
C GLU A 210 -0.38 31.65 0.78
N TRP A 211 -0.50 30.42 1.30
CA TRP A 211 -0.69 30.21 2.75
C TRP A 211 0.60 30.40 3.56
N MET A 212 1.76 30.10 2.96
CA MET A 212 3.04 30.41 3.60
C MET A 212 3.28 31.92 3.66
N THR A 213 2.88 32.63 2.61
CA THR A 213 2.93 34.09 2.54
C THR A 213 1.96 34.69 3.56
N GLU A 214 0.74 34.16 3.67
CA GLU A 214 -0.28 34.63 4.61
C GLU A 214 0.12 34.38 6.07
N LEU A 215 0.71 33.23 6.42
CA LEU A 215 1.27 32.99 7.76
C LEU A 215 2.43 33.93 8.10
N TYR A 216 3.35 34.16 7.16
CA TYR A 216 4.48 35.08 7.34
C TYR A 216 4.01 36.53 7.53
N TYR A 217 3.06 37.01 6.71
CA TYR A 217 2.53 38.37 6.82
C TYR A 217 1.61 38.56 8.04
N THR A 218 0.85 37.53 8.43
CA THR A 218 0.01 37.58 9.63
C THR A 218 0.86 37.67 10.90
N GLU A 219 1.98 36.93 10.97
CA GLU A 219 2.95 37.10 12.06
C GLU A 219 3.60 38.49 12.04
N MET A 220 4.05 38.97 10.87
CA MET A 220 4.73 40.26 10.74
C MET A 220 3.82 41.45 11.12
N SER A 221 2.51 41.35 10.87
CA SER A 221 1.49 42.31 11.31
C SER A 221 1.28 42.32 12.84
N SER A 222 1.45 41.18 13.51
CA SER A 222 1.21 41.04 14.95
C SER A 222 2.43 41.33 15.83
N SER A 223 3.66 41.06 15.35
CA SER A 223 4.87 41.10 16.16
C SER A 223 5.99 42.02 15.60
N GLY A 224 5.84 42.51 14.37
CA GLY A 224 6.86 43.30 13.67
C GLY A 224 8.13 42.53 13.27
N ARG A 225 8.24 41.22 13.59
CA ARG A 225 9.33 40.32 13.16
C ARG A 225 8.86 38.85 13.11
N PRO A 226 9.22 38.08 12.08
CA PRO A 226 8.85 36.66 11.97
C PRO A 226 9.50 35.82 13.09
N SER A 227 8.80 34.77 13.54
CA SER A 227 9.31 33.88 14.59
C SER A 227 10.45 32.98 14.07
N ALA A 228 11.31 32.50 14.97
CA ALA A 228 12.41 31.60 14.62
C ALA A 228 11.90 30.28 14.00
N SER A 229 10.74 29.80 14.44
CA SER A 229 10.08 28.61 13.92
C SER A 229 9.63 28.79 12.46
N SER A 230 9.12 29.98 12.12
CA SER A 230 8.71 30.32 10.76
C SER A 230 9.90 30.43 9.80
N LEU A 231 11.03 30.97 10.26
CA LEU A 231 12.26 31.05 9.46
C LEU A 231 12.89 29.67 9.20
N ILE A 232 12.83 28.77 10.18
CA ILE A 232 13.32 27.38 10.05
C ILE A 232 12.48 26.61 9.03
N LEU A 233 11.15 26.79 9.05
CA LEU A 233 10.24 26.16 8.09
C LEU A 233 10.54 26.63 6.65
N VAL A 234 10.74 27.94 6.45
CA VAL A 234 11.12 28.51 5.14
C VAL A 234 12.49 27.99 4.68
N GLY A 235 13.48 27.90 5.57
CA GLY A 235 14.83 27.41 5.25
C GLY A 235 14.89 25.92 4.90
N LEU A 236 14.13 25.08 5.61
CA LEU A 236 14.01 23.65 5.31
C LEU A 236 13.34 23.42 3.95
N LEU A 237 12.28 24.17 3.64
CA LEU A 237 11.57 24.06 2.36
C LEU A 237 12.39 24.56 1.17
N ALA A 238 13.19 25.62 1.33
CA ALA A 238 14.11 26.09 0.28
C ALA A 238 15.21 25.07 -0.04
N SER A 239 15.61 24.26 0.94
CA SER A 239 16.63 23.22 0.78
C SER A 239 16.10 21.98 0.04
N LEU A 240 14.79 21.71 0.13
CA LEU A 240 14.10 20.64 -0.60
C LEU A 240 13.83 20.97 -2.09
N LEU A 241 13.96 22.23 -2.49
CA LEU A 241 13.82 22.69 -3.88
C LEU A 241 15.15 22.68 -4.66
N LEU A 242 16.27 22.41 -3.99
CA LEU A 242 17.62 22.44 -4.56
C LEU A 242 18.25 21.03 -4.73
N LEU A 243 17.45 19.97 -4.57
CA LEU A 243 17.84 18.57 -4.79
C LEU A 243 16.95 17.92 -5.84
#